data_AF-X1RVS2-F1
#
_entry.id   AF-X1RVS2-F1
#
_cell.length_a   1.000
_cell.length_b   1.000
_cell.length_c   1.000
_cell.angle_alpha   90.00
_cell.angle_beta   90.00
_cell.angle_gamma   90.00
#
_symmetry.space_group_name_H-M   'P 1'
#
loop_
_entity.id
_entity.type
_entity.pdbx_description
1 polymer ?
#
loop_
_entity_poly.entity_id
_entity_poly.type
_entity_poly.pdbx_seq_one_letter_code
_entity_poly.pdbx_strand_id
1 'polypeptide(L)' 'SKIYKTKPWGNGNQPDFLNMALEIVCNYKPIGLLHILKKIESSMGRKKTERRWGPRIID' A
#
# COMPACT_ATOMS: atom_id res chain seq x y z
N SER A 1 -9.58 -4.73 10.09
CA SER A 1 -10.39 -3.53 10.39
C SER A 1 -11.49 -3.36 9.35
N LYS A 2 -12.41 -2.39 9.52
CA LYS A 2 -13.26 -1.90 8.41
C LYS A 2 -12.42 -1.19 7.34
N ILE A 3 -13.03 -0.93 6.17
CA ILE A 3 -12.47 -0.09 5.11
C ILE A 3 -12.79 1.37 5.41
N TYR A 4 -11.78 2.23 5.36
CA TYR A 4 -11.92 3.67 5.58
C TYR A 4 -11.52 4.43 4.33
N LYS A 5 -12.36 5.37 3.90
CA LYS A 5 -12.01 6.32 2.84
C LYS A 5 -11.39 7.56 3.47
N THR A 6 -10.14 7.88 3.14
CA THR A 6 -9.42 9.02 3.71
C THR A 6 -8.78 9.88 2.64
N LYS A 7 -8.61 11.17 2.94
CA LYS A 7 -7.91 12.10 2.07
C LYS A 7 -6.44 11.69 1.89
N PRO A 8 -5.85 11.91 0.70
CA PRO A 8 -4.43 11.69 0.49
C PRO A 8 -3.58 12.62 1.37
N TRP A 9 -2.42 12.13 1.81
CA TRP A 9 -1.41 12.98 2.44
C TRP A 9 -0.53 13.65 1.38
N GLY A 10 -0.18 14.92 1.58
CA GLY A 10 0.63 15.68 0.63
C GLY A 10 -0.20 16.36 -0.47
N ASN A 11 -0.01 15.95 -1.72
CA ASN A 11 -0.72 16.55 -2.86
C ASN A 11 -2.20 16.10 -2.86
N GLY A 12 -3.12 17.05 -2.68
CA GLY A 12 -4.56 16.80 -2.68
C GLY A 12 -5.17 16.55 -4.06
N ASN A 13 -4.42 16.79 -5.15
CA ASN A 13 -4.90 16.54 -6.52
C ASN A 13 -4.72 15.07 -6.93
N GLN A 14 -5.27 14.17 -6.12
CA GLN A 14 -5.34 12.74 -6.40
C GLN A 14 -6.54 12.11 -5.68
N PRO A 15 -7.02 10.93 -6.11
CA PRO A 15 -8.16 10.28 -5.47
C PRO A 15 -7.93 10.00 -3.99
N ASP A 16 -9.03 9.93 -3.24
CA ASP A 16 -9.02 9.44 -1.86
C ASP A 16 -8.55 7.99 -1.81
N PHE A 17 -7.85 7.62 -0.74
CA PHE A 17 -7.41 6.24 -0.51
C PHE A 17 -8.47 5.44 0.26
N LEU A 18 -8.52 4.16 -0.03
CA LEU A 18 -9.16 3.16 0.83
C LEU A 18 -8.07 2.54 1.72
N ASN A 19 -8.18 2.74 3.03
CA ASN A 19 -7.24 2.22 4.01
C ASN A 19 -7.90 1.14 4.87
N MET A 20 -7.14 0.07 5.14
CA MET A 20 -7.52 -0.98 6.08
C MET A 20 -6.27 -1.57 6.73
N ALA A 21 -6.46 -2.20 7.88
CA ALA A 21 -5.44 -2.98 8.57
C ALA A 21 -5.90 -4.44 8.69
N LEU A 22 -4.96 -5.36 8.50
CA LEU A 22 -5.14 -6.80 8.64
C LEU A 22 -4.15 -7.33 9.67
N GLU A 23 -4.63 -8.23 10.52
CA GLU A 23 -3.78 -9.03 11.40
C GLU A 23 -3.57 -10.40 10.75
N ILE A 24 -2.32 -10.84 10.65
CA ILE A 24 -1.96 -12.10 10.01
C ILE A 24 -0.90 -12.79 10.87
N VAL A 25 -1.19 -14.03 11.26
CA VAL A 25 -0.19 -14.93 11.83
C VAL A 25 0.64 -15.51 10.70
N CYS A 26 1.96 -15.31 10.73
CA CYS A 26 2.86 -15.88 9.74
C CYS A 26 4.23 -16.23 10.34
N ASN A 27 4.94 -17.15 9.69
CA ASN A 27 6.23 -17.66 10.16
C ASN A 27 7.41 -17.09 9.37
N TYR A 28 7.23 -15.93 8.72
CA TYR A 28 8.28 -15.28 7.95
C TYR A 28 9.12 -14.36 8.83
N LYS A 29 10.43 -14.31 8.58
CA LYS A 29 11.28 -13.25 9.14
C LYS A 29 10.83 -11.88 8.60
N PRO A 30 11.03 -10.77 9.33
CA PRO A 30 10.55 -9.44 8.92
C PRO A 30 10.94 -9.03 7.48
N ILE A 31 12.21 -9.23 7.09
CA ILE A 31 12.68 -8.91 5.73
C ILE A 31 12.08 -9.85 4.67
N GLY A 32 11.85 -11.12 5.02
CA GLY A 32 11.17 -12.07 4.13
C GLY A 32 9.73 -11.66 3.88
N LEU A 33 9.01 -11.24 4.94
CA LEU A 33 7.66 -10.72 4.82
C LEU A 33 7.61 -9.46 3.94
N LEU A 34 8.54 -8.52 4.14
CA LEU A 34 8.64 -7.31 3.32
C LEU A 34 8.79 -7.64 1.83
N HIS A 35 9.66 -8.58 1.47
CA HIS A 35 9.84 -9.00 0.08
C HIS A 35 8.56 -9.62 -0.52
N ILE A 36 7.84 -10.43 0.27
CA ILE A 36 6.56 -11.00 -0.15
C ILE A 36 5.54 -9.89 -0.41
N LEU A 37 5.39 -8.94 0.51
CA LEU A 37 4.46 -7.81 0.35
C LEU A 37 4.82 -6.95 -0.86
N LYS A 38 6.10 -6.63 -1.07
CA LYS A 38 6.56 -5.90 -2.26
C LYS A 38 6.31 -6.66 -3.57
N LYS A 39 6.42 -7.99 -3.56
CA LYS A 39 6.07 -8.83 -4.71
C LYS A 39 4.57 -8.78 -4.99
N ILE A 40 3.72 -8.82 -3.97
CA ILE A 40 2.26 -8.68 -4.12
C ILE A 40 1.93 -7.33 -4.75
N GLU A 41 2.47 -6.23 -4.22
CA GLU A 41 2.29 -4.89 -4.79
C GLU A 41 2.68 -4.84 -6.28
N SER A 42 3.85 -5.37 -6.63
CA SER A 42 4.32 -5.41 -8.02
C SER A 42 3.43 -6.26 -8.91
N SER A 43 2.95 -7.42 -8.44
CA SER A 43 2.04 -8.30 -9.19
C SER A 43 0.66 -7.67 -9.44
N MET A 44 0.22 -6.79 -8.53
CA MET A 44 -1.00 -5.99 -8.69
C MET A 44 -0.80 -4.76 -9.60
N GLY A 45 0.41 -4.58 -10.14
CA GLY A 45 0.71 -3.50 -11.08
C GLY A 45 1.16 -2.20 -10.41
N ARG A 46 1.59 -2.22 -9.13
CA ARG A 46 2.22 -1.05 -8.52
C ARG A 46 3.45 -0.65 -9.31
N LYS A 47 3.44 0.57 -9.84
CA LYS A 47 4.58 1.19 -10.52
C LYS A 47 5.26 2.19 -9.58
N LYS A 48 6.56 2.40 -9.78
CA LYS A 48 7.29 3.44 -9.06
C LYS A 48 6.75 4.81 -9.49
N THR A 49 6.30 5.61 -8.54
CA THR A 49 5.84 6.98 -8.80
C THR A 49 7.04 7.91 -8.83
N GLU A 50 7.07 8.85 -9.77
CA GLU A 50 8.12 9.88 -9.83
C GLU A 50 8.03 10.88 -8.66
N ARG A 51 6.84 11.01 -8.07
CA ARG A 51 6.55 11.95 -6.98
C ARG A 51 6.38 11.20 -5.66
N ARG A 52 6.95 11.78 -4.59
CA ARG A 52 6.69 11.34 -3.21
C ARG A 52 5.21 11.57 -2.89
N TRP A 53 4.57 10.56 -2.29
CA TRP A 53 3.13 10.54 -1.95
C TRP A 53 2.16 10.62 -3.14
N GLY A 54 2.58 10.17 -4.32
CA GLY A 54 1.71 10.06 -5.50
C GLY A 54 0.65 8.96 -5.38
N PRO A 55 -0.27 8.91 -6.38
CA PRO A 55 -1.32 7.91 -6.42
C PRO A 55 -0.71 6.52 -6.67
N ARG A 56 -1.28 5.50 -6.04
CA ARG A 56 -0.82 4.11 -6.15
C ARG A 56 -2.00 3.15 -6.05
N ILE A 57 -1.91 2.04 -6.78
CA ILE A 57 -2.97 1.03 -6.86
C ILE A 57 -3.08 0.19 -5.59
N ILE A 58 -1.95 -0.04 -4.92
CA ILE A 58 -1.85 -0.68 -3.61
C ILE A 58 -0.58 -0.23 -2.91
N ASP A 59 -0.62 -0.25 -1.59
CA ASP A 59 0.51 0.00 -0.69
C ASP A 59 0.38 -0.78 0.60
#